data_AF-A0A352Z035-F1
#
_entry.id   AF-A0A352Z035-F1
#
_cell.length_a   1.000
_cell.length_b   1.000
_cell.length_c   1.000
_cell.angle_alpha   90.00
_cell.angle_beta   90.00
_cell.angle_gamma   90.00
#
_symmetry.space_group_name_H-M   'P 1'
#
loop_
_entity.id
_entity.type
_entity.pdbx_description
1 polymer ?
#
loop_
_entity_poly.entity_id
_entity_poly.type
_entity_poly.pdbx_seq_one_letter_code
_entity_poly.pdbx_strand_id
1 'polypeptide(L)'
;MEVYRITHRKWSGKLTASGFPARWNSAGIYMIYTAGSRSLACLENVVHRGSSDFVMPFIIMEITIPDQLEVSVISIRDLPEGWHKSGDPGYRKCQPFGDQWISESGSAVLKVPSAIIPKESNYLINPNHSDFLKISIKSEEPFIFDGRIKR
;
A
#
# COMPACT_ATOMS: atom_id res chain seq x y z
N MET A 1 7.85 6.46 -12.09
CA MET A 1 6.42 6.67 -11.77
C MET A 1 6.26 7.22 -10.36
N GLU A 2 5.12 7.83 -10.05
CA GLU A 2 4.79 8.35 -8.72
C GLU A 2 3.69 7.50 -8.08
N VAL A 3 3.84 7.23 -6.78
CA VAL A 3 2.84 6.53 -5.96
C VAL A 3 2.60 7.30 -4.67
N TYR A 4 1.48 7.04 -4.03
CA TYR A 4 1.00 7.88 -2.93
C TYR A 4 0.74 7.08 -1.66
N ARG A 5 1.11 7.63 -0.52
CA ARG A 5 0.81 7.04 0.80
C ARG A 5 0.30 8.12 1.74
N ILE A 6 -0.91 7.94 2.24
CA ILE A 6 -1.47 8.78 3.31
C ILE A 6 -1.24 8.06 4.65
N THR A 7 -0.62 8.77 5.59
CA THR A 7 -0.29 8.23 6.92
C THR A 7 -0.41 9.32 7.98
N HIS A 8 -0.42 8.93 9.25
CA HIS A 8 -0.28 9.91 10.34
C HIS A 8 1.09 10.58 10.27
N ARG A 9 1.15 11.87 10.59
CA ARG A 9 2.39 12.67 10.59
C ARG A 9 3.56 12.00 11.33
N LYS A 10 3.30 11.30 12.44
CA LYS A 10 4.34 10.61 13.21
C LYS A 10 5.06 9.48 12.45
N TRP A 11 4.48 9.01 11.35
CA TRP A 11 5.01 7.96 10.48
C TRP A 11 5.41 8.48 9.10
N SER A 12 5.46 9.80 8.92
CA SER A 12 5.91 10.42 7.68
C SER A 12 7.43 10.69 7.75
N GLY A 13 8.02 11.18 6.66
CA GLY A 13 9.45 11.50 6.55
C GLY A 13 10.37 10.31 6.31
N LYS A 14 9.87 9.07 6.45
CA LYS A 14 10.59 7.84 6.11
C LYS A 14 9.65 6.76 5.60
N LEU A 15 10.15 5.94 4.68
CA LEU A 15 9.45 4.76 4.19
C LEU A 15 9.68 3.59 5.16
N THR A 16 8.71 3.37 6.05
CA THR A 16 8.75 2.27 7.03
C THR A 16 7.57 1.33 6.87
N ALA A 17 7.83 0.04 7.10
CA ALA A 17 6.83 -1.01 7.24
C ALA A 17 6.66 -1.36 8.72
N SER A 18 5.43 -1.62 9.15
CA SER A 18 5.14 -1.99 10.55
C SER A 18 5.31 -3.48 10.85
N GLY A 19 5.25 -4.34 9.82
CA GLY A 19 5.19 -5.79 10.00
C GLY A 19 3.84 -6.31 10.53
N PHE A 20 2.84 -5.43 10.72
CA PHE A 20 1.48 -5.87 11.04
C PHE A 20 0.85 -6.58 9.84
N PRO A 21 0.02 -7.61 10.08
CA PRO A 21 -0.67 -8.31 9.01
C PRO A 21 -1.63 -7.36 8.30
N ALA A 22 -1.61 -7.41 6.97
CA ALA A 22 -2.57 -6.73 6.11
C ALA A 22 -2.91 -7.62 4.92
N ARG A 23 -3.59 -7.08 3.90
CA ARG A 23 -4.12 -7.88 2.79
C ARG A 23 -3.04 -8.71 2.08
N TRP A 24 -1.87 -8.13 1.83
CA TRP A 24 -0.81 -8.74 1.03
C TRP A 24 0.40 -9.20 1.85
N ASN A 25 0.32 -9.18 3.19
CA ASN A 25 1.41 -9.66 4.02
C ASN A 25 0.89 -10.29 5.31
N SER A 26 1.47 -11.43 5.69
CA SER A 26 1.28 -12.04 7.00
C SER A 26 1.98 -11.23 8.10
N ALA A 27 1.65 -11.54 9.35
CA ALA A 27 2.30 -10.90 10.50
C ALA A 27 3.80 -11.19 10.51
N GLY A 28 4.62 -10.17 10.77
CA GLY A 28 6.07 -10.26 10.75
C GLY A 28 6.70 -10.04 9.35
N ILE A 29 5.89 -9.98 8.29
CA ILE A 29 6.37 -9.67 6.94
C ILE A 29 6.28 -8.15 6.73
N TYR A 30 7.44 -7.54 6.47
CA TYR A 30 7.56 -6.09 6.33
C TYR A 30 7.28 -5.65 4.90
N MET A 31 6.21 -4.90 4.71
CA MET A 31 5.76 -4.42 3.41
C MET A 31 5.22 -3.00 3.51
N ILE A 32 5.65 -2.12 2.61
CA ILE A 32 5.17 -0.74 2.52
C ILE A 32 4.04 -0.67 1.50
N TYR A 33 2.91 -0.10 1.88
CA TYR A 33 1.73 0.04 1.01
C TYR A 33 1.65 1.47 0.47
N THR A 34 1.47 1.56 -0.85
CA THR A 34 1.20 2.80 -1.57
C THR A 34 0.10 2.58 -2.60
N ALA A 35 -0.52 3.64 -3.08
CA ALA A 35 -1.56 3.61 -4.10
C ALA A 35 -1.09 4.30 -5.38
N GLY A 36 -1.60 3.86 -6.53
CA GLY A 36 -1.29 4.47 -7.83
C GLY A 36 -1.86 5.88 -8.03
N SER A 37 -2.73 6.33 -7.14
CA SER A 37 -3.31 7.68 -7.18
C SER A 37 -3.58 8.22 -5.78
N ARG A 38 -3.66 9.55 -5.68
CA ARG A 38 -4.02 10.25 -4.43
C ARG A 38 -5.45 9.91 -4.00
N SER A 39 -6.38 9.80 -4.96
CA SER A 39 -7.77 9.42 -4.69
C SER A 39 -7.86 8.00 -4.15
N LEU A 40 -7.08 7.06 -4.68
CA LEU A 40 -7.06 5.69 -4.17
C LEU A 40 -6.40 5.63 -2.79
N ALA A 41 -5.30 6.34 -2.55
CA ALA A 41 -4.69 6.42 -1.21
C ALA A 41 -5.69 6.96 -0.17
N CYS A 42 -6.51 7.94 -0.56
CA CYS A 42 -7.58 8.49 0.27
C CYS A 42 -8.64 7.41 0.55
N LEU A 43 -9.15 6.75 -0.50
CA LEU A 43 -10.19 5.74 -0.39
C LEU A 43 -9.75 4.55 0.47
N GLU A 44 -8.51 4.07 0.31
CA GLU A 44 -7.93 3.01 1.14
C GLU A 44 -7.90 3.41 2.62
N ASN A 45 -7.61 4.68 2.95
CA ASN A 45 -7.68 5.15 4.34
C ASN A 45 -9.11 5.30 4.86
N VAL A 46 -10.05 5.76 4.02
CA VAL A 46 -11.46 5.93 4.41
C VAL A 46 -12.12 4.59 4.72
N VAL A 47 -11.87 3.56 3.92
CA VAL A 47 -12.51 2.24 4.09
C VAL A 47 -11.91 1.44 5.26
N HIS A 48 -10.63 1.63 5.57
CA HIS A 48 -9.95 0.81 6.59
C HIS A 48 -9.87 1.45 7.98
N ARG A 49 -10.22 2.73 8.15
CA ARG A 49 -10.09 3.43 9.44
C ARG A 49 -11.44 3.74 10.07
N GLY A 50 -11.53 3.56 11.38
CA GLY A 50 -12.67 4.03 12.15
C GLY A 50 -12.64 5.56 12.35
N SER A 51 -13.81 6.17 12.46
CA SER A 51 -14.14 6.93 13.66
C SER A 51 -13.09 7.94 14.18
N SER A 52 -12.34 7.41 15.14
CA SER A 52 -11.40 8.05 16.04
C SER A 52 -10.05 8.40 15.43
N ASP A 53 -9.68 7.79 14.28
CA ASP A 53 -8.33 7.94 13.74
C ASP A 53 -8.09 9.28 13.04
N PHE A 54 -9.17 9.99 12.69
CA PHE A 54 -9.09 11.22 11.90
C PHE A 54 -8.81 12.49 12.70
N VAL A 55 -8.63 12.37 14.02
CA VAL A 55 -8.29 13.50 14.90
C VAL A 55 -6.80 13.86 14.81
N MET A 56 -5.97 12.91 14.38
CA MET A 56 -4.52 13.10 14.25
C MET A 56 -4.18 13.70 12.88
N PRO A 57 -3.14 14.57 12.78
CA PRO A 57 -2.74 15.15 11.50
C PRO A 57 -2.23 14.07 10.55
N PHE A 58 -2.73 14.08 9.31
CA PHE A 58 -2.27 13.22 8.23
C PHE A 58 -1.32 13.96 7.30
N ILE A 59 -0.45 13.19 6.68
CA ILE A 59 0.45 13.61 5.61
C ILE A 59 0.17 12.70 4.42
N ILE A 60 0.12 13.29 3.23
CA ILE A 60 0.26 12.54 1.98
C ILE A 60 1.71 12.65 1.52
N MET A 61 2.30 11.50 1.25
CA MET A 61 3.64 11.37 0.70
C MET A 61 3.50 11.03 -0.79
N GLU A 62 4.19 11.79 -1.63
CA GLU A 62 4.47 11.43 -3.02
C GLU A 62 5.82 10.71 -3.06
N ILE A 63 5.82 9.50 -3.61
CA ILE A 63 6.96 8.59 -3.57
C ILE A 63 7.32 8.27 -5.02
N THR A 64 8.58 8.54 -5.37
CA THR A 64 9.11 8.26 -6.69
C THR A 64 9.68 6.85 -6.74
N ILE A 65 9.15 6.05 -7.66
CA ILE A 65 9.71 4.76 -8.07
C ILE A 65 10.35 4.97 -9.45
N PRO A 66 11.68 4.84 -9.58
CA PRO A 66 12.34 4.99 -10.88
C PRO A 66 11.79 4.00 -11.92
N ASP A 67 11.55 4.46 -13.15
CA ASP A 67 10.92 3.65 -14.23
C ASP A 67 11.77 2.44 -14.68
N GLN A 68 13.03 2.41 -14.28
CA GLN A 68 14.03 1.39 -14.59
C GLN A 68 13.98 0.23 -13.60
N LEU A 69 13.29 0.40 -12.47
CA LEU A 69 13.10 -0.68 -11.52
C LEU A 69 12.11 -1.69 -12.08
N GLU A 70 12.45 -2.96 -11.90
CA GLU A 70 11.52 -4.04 -12.19
C GLU A 70 10.30 -3.95 -11.25
N VAL A 71 9.12 -4.10 -11.84
CA VAL A 71 7.85 -4.13 -11.12
C VAL A 71 7.19 -5.47 -11.39
N SER A 72 7.20 -6.35 -10.39
CA SER A 72 6.42 -7.58 -10.46
C SER A 72 4.92 -7.25 -10.44
N VAL A 73 4.09 -8.10 -11.05
CA VAL A 73 2.66 -7.85 -11.17
C VAL A 73 1.88 -9.10 -10.74
N ILE A 74 0.92 -8.92 -9.84
CA ILE A 74 -0.14 -9.90 -9.62
C ILE A 74 -1.35 -9.47 -10.41
N SER A 75 -1.77 -10.28 -11.38
CA SER A 75 -2.98 -10.00 -12.16
C SER A 75 -4.22 -10.37 -11.36
N ILE A 76 -5.30 -9.61 -11.55
CA ILE A 76 -6.62 -9.97 -10.98
C ILE A 76 -7.08 -11.37 -11.40
N ARG A 77 -6.60 -11.86 -12.56
CA ARG A 77 -6.95 -13.18 -13.10
C ARG A 77 -6.31 -14.32 -12.33
N ASP A 78 -5.21 -14.05 -11.63
CA ASP A 78 -4.45 -15.05 -10.86
C ASP A 78 -4.98 -15.16 -9.42
N LEU A 79 -5.88 -14.25 -9.02
CA LEU A 79 -6.39 -14.18 -7.67
C LEU A 79 -7.59 -15.11 -7.46
N PRO A 80 -7.64 -15.84 -6.34
CA PRO A 80 -8.77 -16.70 -6.00
C PRO A 80 -10.08 -15.92 -5.92
N GLU A 81 -11.20 -16.61 -6.19
CA GLU A 81 -12.52 -16.02 -6.04
C GLU A 81 -12.70 -15.40 -4.64
N GLY A 82 -13.24 -14.18 -4.57
CA GLY A 82 -13.50 -13.49 -3.31
C GLY A 82 -12.25 -12.94 -2.61
N TRP A 83 -11.10 -12.83 -3.28
CA TRP A 83 -9.90 -12.15 -2.77
C TRP A 83 -10.17 -10.71 -2.29
N HIS A 84 -11.10 -10.02 -2.94
CA HIS A 84 -11.47 -8.62 -2.67
C HIS A 84 -12.38 -8.47 -1.44
N LYS A 85 -12.87 -9.57 -0.85
CA LYS A 85 -13.70 -9.50 0.36
C LYS A 85 -12.96 -8.78 1.48
N SER A 86 -13.71 -8.07 2.31
CA SER A 86 -13.19 -7.32 3.46
C SER A 86 -12.77 -8.28 4.58
N GLY A 87 -11.78 -7.85 5.36
CA GLY A 87 -11.30 -8.59 6.52
C GLY A 87 -10.59 -9.90 6.19
N ASP A 88 -10.48 -10.74 7.21
CA ASP A 88 -9.69 -11.97 7.22
C ASP A 88 -9.95 -12.96 6.06
N PRO A 89 -11.21 -13.18 5.60
CA PRO A 89 -11.46 -14.08 4.46
C PRO A 89 -10.80 -13.64 3.15
N GLY A 90 -10.65 -12.33 2.92
CA GLY A 90 -9.94 -11.80 1.76
C GLY A 90 -8.42 -11.82 1.97
N TYR A 91 -7.96 -11.54 3.19
CA TYR A 91 -6.53 -11.46 3.50
C TYR A 91 -5.86 -12.82 3.33
N ARG A 92 -6.44 -13.90 3.88
CA ARG A 92 -5.90 -15.26 3.74
C ARG A 92 -5.73 -15.74 2.29
N LYS A 93 -6.48 -15.14 1.35
CA LYS A 93 -6.39 -15.44 -0.08
C LYS A 93 -5.29 -14.65 -0.79
N CYS A 94 -4.87 -13.52 -0.24
CA CYS A 94 -3.93 -12.60 -0.87
C CYS A 94 -2.53 -12.68 -0.23
N GLN A 95 -2.45 -12.90 1.09
CA GLN A 95 -1.20 -12.96 1.86
C GLN A 95 -0.17 -13.93 1.28
N PRO A 96 -0.52 -15.18 0.86
CA PRO A 96 0.48 -16.11 0.33
C PRO A 96 1.25 -15.54 -0.87
N PHE A 97 0.59 -14.79 -1.75
CA PHE A 97 1.22 -14.20 -2.92
C PHE A 97 2.24 -13.11 -2.55
N GLY A 98 1.89 -12.24 -1.60
CA GLY A 98 2.79 -11.17 -1.18
C GLY A 98 3.91 -11.66 -0.25
N ASP A 99 3.64 -12.65 0.59
CA ASP A 99 4.66 -13.31 1.41
C ASP A 99 5.70 -14.02 0.54
N GLN A 100 5.25 -14.74 -0.49
CA GLN A 100 6.12 -15.36 -1.48
C GLN A 100 6.98 -14.31 -2.20
N TRP A 101 6.37 -13.23 -2.68
CA TRP A 101 7.12 -12.14 -3.35
C TRP A 101 8.20 -11.52 -2.45
N ILE A 102 7.90 -11.27 -1.17
CA ILE A 102 8.91 -10.78 -0.21
C ILE A 102 10.03 -11.80 -0.02
N SER A 103 9.69 -13.09 0.11
CA SER A 103 10.67 -14.17 0.32
C SER A 103 11.59 -14.38 -0.88
N GLU A 104 11.05 -14.29 -2.10
CA GLU A 104 11.83 -14.44 -3.34
C GLU A 104 12.71 -13.22 -3.60
N SER A 105 12.26 -12.03 -3.17
CA SER A 105 13.01 -10.77 -3.30
C SER A 105 13.53 -10.53 -4.72
N GLY A 106 12.75 -10.91 -5.73
CA GLY A 106 13.10 -10.73 -7.15
C GLY A 106 12.90 -9.31 -7.68
N SER A 107 12.11 -8.49 -6.98
CA SER A 107 11.91 -7.06 -7.30
C SER A 107 11.65 -6.23 -6.04
N ALA A 108 11.93 -4.93 -6.12
CA ALA A 108 11.65 -3.99 -5.02
C ALA A 108 10.18 -3.57 -4.96
N VAL A 109 9.43 -3.72 -6.07
CA VAL A 109 8.08 -3.20 -6.23
C VAL A 109 7.14 -4.26 -6.79
N LEU A 110 5.99 -4.42 -6.15
CA LEU A 110 4.91 -5.29 -6.60
C LEU A 110 3.66 -4.46 -6.89
N LYS A 111 3.16 -4.54 -8.12
CA LYS A 111 1.87 -3.98 -8.51
C LYS A 111 0.77 -5.01 -8.23
N VAL A 112 -0.25 -4.58 -7.49
CA VAL A 112 -1.40 -5.42 -7.13
C VAL A 112 -2.72 -4.67 -7.41
N PRO A 113 -3.83 -5.36 -7.71
CA PRO A 113 -5.13 -4.70 -7.85
C PRO A 113 -5.62 -4.18 -6.48
N SER A 114 -6.32 -3.03 -6.47
CA SER A 114 -7.03 -2.60 -5.26
C SER A 114 -8.26 -3.50 -5.04
N ALA A 115 -8.46 -3.96 -3.81
CA ALA A 115 -9.68 -4.69 -3.45
C ALA A 115 -10.93 -3.80 -3.48
N ILE A 116 -10.77 -2.47 -3.39
CA ILE A 116 -11.87 -1.50 -3.41
C ILE A 116 -12.26 -1.18 -4.85
N ILE A 117 -11.28 -0.88 -5.71
CA ILE A 117 -11.48 -0.61 -7.13
C ILE A 117 -10.56 -1.54 -7.93
N PRO A 118 -11.03 -2.74 -8.33
CA PRO A 118 -10.17 -3.76 -8.96
C PRO A 118 -9.51 -3.36 -10.29
N LYS A 119 -9.96 -2.27 -10.91
CA LYS A 119 -9.36 -1.70 -12.13
C LYS A 119 -8.25 -0.68 -11.83
N GLU A 120 -8.03 -0.32 -10.57
CA GLU A 120 -6.90 0.49 -10.12
C GLU A 120 -5.89 -0.38 -9.38
N SER A 121 -4.69 0.16 -9.13
CA SER A 121 -3.59 -0.61 -8.55
C SER A 121 -2.97 0.09 -7.35
N ASN A 122 -2.63 -0.75 -6.37
CA ASN A 122 -1.70 -0.40 -5.31
C ASN A 122 -0.29 -0.90 -5.68
N TYR A 123 0.71 -0.26 -5.10
CA TYR A 123 2.11 -0.60 -5.28
C TYR A 123 2.71 -0.89 -3.92
N LEU A 124 3.17 -2.12 -3.74
CA LEU A 124 3.78 -2.61 -2.53
C LEU A 124 5.29 -2.53 -2.69
N ILE A 125 6.00 -2.09 -1.66
CA ILE A 125 7.45 -1.90 -1.69
C ILE A 125 8.09 -2.81 -0.65
N ASN A 126 9.11 -3.55 -1.08
CA ASN A 126 9.90 -4.43 -0.23
C ASN A 126 11.05 -3.61 0.39
N PRO A 127 11.01 -3.29 1.69
CA PRO A 127 12.06 -2.49 2.33
C PRO A 127 13.41 -3.22 2.44
N ASN A 128 13.44 -4.54 2.26
CA ASN A 128 14.65 -5.36 2.38
C ASN A 128 15.32 -5.63 1.03
N HIS A 129 14.71 -5.24 -0.09
CA HIS A 129 15.29 -5.40 -1.41
C HIS A 129 16.42 -4.39 -1.64
N SER A 130 17.50 -4.78 -2.32
CA SER A 130 18.66 -3.90 -2.58
C SER A 130 18.29 -2.60 -3.32
N ASP A 131 17.41 -2.70 -4.30
CA ASP A 131 16.87 -1.55 -5.05
C ASP A 131 15.93 -0.63 -4.25
N PHE A 132 15.53 -0.99 -3.03
CA PHE A 132 14.71 -0.11 -2.18
C PHE A 132 15.35 1.27 -1.99
N LEU A 133 16.70 1.33 -1.92
CA LEU A 133 17.47 2.56 -1.77
C LEU A 133 17.31 3.54 -2.95
N LYS A 134 16.80 3.07 -4.09
CA LYS A 134 16.52 3.91 -5.26
C LYS A 134 15.13 4.55 -5.21
N ILE A 135 14.26 4.11 -4.29
CA ILE A 135 12.91 4.65 -4.09
C ILE A 135 12.99 5.77 -3.05
N SER A 136 12.40 6.93 -3.35
CA SER A 136 12.52 8.12 -2.50
C SER A 136 11.20 8.84 -2.30
N ILE A 137 11.09 9.54 -1.17
CA ILE A 137 9.99 10.48 -0.93
C ILE A 137 10.33 11.76 -1.68
N LYS A 138 9.48 12.13 -2.64
CA LYS A 138 9.62 13.34 -3.45
C LYS A 138 9.05 14.56 -2.76
N SER A 139 7.88 14.41 -2.15
CA SER A 139 7.21 15.50 -1.44
C SER A 139 6.33 14.97 -0.31
N GLU A 140 6.08 15.83 0.66
CA GLU A 140 5.15 15.60 1.77
C GLU A 140 4.33 16.85 1.99
N GLU A 141 3.02 16.68 2.17
CA GLU A 141 2.12 17.79 2.48
C GLU A 141 1.02 17.36 3.45
N PRO A 142 0.50 18.31 4.26
CA PRO A 142 -0.66 18.05 5.10
C PRO A 142 -1.84 17.53 4.27
N PHE A 143 -2.42 16.42 4.71
CA PHE A 143 -3.63 15.87 4.10
C PHE A 143 -4.81 16.03 5.05
N ILE A 144 -5.87 16.68 4.58
CA ILE A 144 -7.10 16.90 5.33
C ILE A 144 -8.21 16.15 4.60
N PHE A 145 -8.84 15.20 5.29
CA PHE A 145 -10.03 14.53 4.77
C PHE A 145 -11.20 15.54 4.72
N ASP A 146 -11.92 15.54 3.60
CA ASP A 146 -13.09 16.40 3.44
C ASP A 146 -14.21 15.97 4.41
N GLY A 147 -14.82 16.94 5.11
CA GLY A 147 -15.88 16.68 6.09
C GLY A 147 -17.16 16.06 5.50
N ARG A 148 -17.32 16.05 4.17
CA ARG A 148 -18.43 15.39 3.46
C ARG A 148 -18.24 13.88 3.29
N ILE A 149 -17.05 13.35 3.55
CA ILE A 149 -16.81 11.90 3.51
C ILE A 149 -17.65 11.27 4.62
N LYS A 150 -18.76 10.64 4.21
CA LYS A 150 -19.68 9.96 5.12
C LYS A 150 -19.02 8.68 5.64
N ARG A 151 -19.13 8.46 6.94
CA ARG A 151 -18.75 7.21 7.61
C ARG A 151 -19.96 6.31 7.76
#